data_AF-A0A645AVS3-F1
#
_entry.id   AF-A0A645AVS3-F1
#
_cell.length_a   1.000
_cell.length_b   1.000
_cell.length_c   1.000
_cell.angle_alpha   90.00
_cell.angle_beta   90.00
_cell.angle_gamma   90.00
#
_symmetry.space_group_name_H-M   'P 1'
#
loop_
_entity.id
_entity.type
_entity.pdbx_description
1 polymer ?
#
loop_
_entity_poly.entity_id
_entity_poly.type
_entity_poly.pdbx_seq_one_letter_code
_entity_poly.pdbx_strand_id
1 'polypeptide(L)'
;MSIYTTPSPEVMKVINSYKKPFEEVLVSQPAMLQGSLYREVVFKKKVLGNFRENPKEYLYLDENNEIVNNKNTVLRLGRLFFYMDAFLSQDKDSIIAALQRDGDLQKTSNDFEQSIFALELINKKEKSKKDSKFDKNKKQVKKVDEEETAVKGVKEVENTLTKLSALRIKTNEKLKMLLEKIEEEKEKNEHFNELMVEVLMPYYREAMVCNYEKIQLISINSDYYNDIKKRADKAKKSYTLRFNTRNTEPLMKLHYTMGYFENLLRSYGNIASMNYNQYLKVVTNSGKTNAEYKISVLKNKVQ
;
A
#
# COMPACT_ATOMS: atom_id res chain seq x y z
N MET A 1 15.08 -12.18 2.86
CA MET A 1 15.05 -12.88 4.17
C MET A 1 14.27 -12.03 5.14
N SER A 2 13.51 -12.63 6.05
CA SER A 2 12.88 -11.87 7.14
C SER A 2 13.98 -11.27 8.02
N ILE A 3 13.87 -9.98 8.34
CA ILE A 3 14.78 -9.33 9.30
C ILE A 3 14.51 -9.78 10.74
N TYR A 4 13.42 -10.52 10.98
CA TYR A 4 13.08 -11.11 12.27
C TYR A 4 13.14 -12.62 12.21
N THR A 5 13.73 -13.25 13.23
CA THR A 5 13.89 -14.70 13.36
C THR A 5 13.45 -15.19 14.74
N THR A 6 13.35 -16.51 14.90
CA THR A 6 13.13 -17.13 16.21
C THR A 6 14.31 -16.81 17.14
N PRO A 7 14.05 -16.37 18.40
CA PRO A 7 15.12 -16.06 19.35
C PRO A 7 16.02 -17.28 19.62
N SER A 8 17.33 -17.04 19.81
CA SER A 8 18.27 -18.08 20.24
C SER A 8 17.95 -18.56 21.67
N PRO A 9 18.44 -19.73 22.11
CA PRO A 9 18.23 -20.20 23.49
C PRO A 9 18.74 -19.21 24.56
N GLU A 10 19.85 -18.53 24.29
CA GLU A 10 20.42 -17.51 25.18
C GLU A 10 19.52 -16.29 25.30
N VAL A 11 19.05 -15.76 24.16
CA VAL A 11 18.11 -14.64 24.14
C VAL A 11 16.79 -15.05 24.80
N MET A 12 16.30 -16.27 24.53
CA MET A 12 15.10 -16.81 25.17
C MET A 12 15.21 -16.82 26.69
N LYS A 13 16.34 -17.22 27.27
CA LYS A 13 16.52 -17.22 28.74
C LYS A 13 16.28 -15.84 29.35
N VAL A 14 16.74 -14.79 28.68
CA VAL A 14 16.54 -13.40 29.14
C VAL A 14 15.06 -12.98 29.00
N ILE A 15 14.47 -13.19 27.82
CA ILE A 15 13.14 -12.65 27.51
C ILE A 15 11.97 -13.53 27.98
N ASN A 16 12.23 -14.75 28.49
CA ASN A 16 11.17 -15.66 28.93
C ASN A 16 10.33 -15.06 30.07
N SER A 17 10.96 -14.28 30.96
CA SER A 17 10.27 -13.55 32.05
C SER A 17 9.33 -12.43 31.56
N TYR A 18 9.39 -12.07 30.28
CA TYR A 18 8.54 -11.06 29.65
C TYR A 18 7.44 -11.70 28.79
N LYS A 19 7.62 -12.94 28.34
CA LYS A 19 6.72 -13.61 27.40
C LYS A 19 5.44 -14.06 28.09
N LYS A 20 4.28 -13.64 27.59
CA LYS A 20 2.96 -14.12 28.05
C LYS A 20 2.58 -15.44 27.37
N PRO A 21 1.65 -16.24 27.93
CA PRO A 21 1.10 -17.40 27.26
C PRO A 21 0.54 -17.06 25.88
N PHE A 22 0.69 -18.00 24.93
CA PHE A 22 0.22 -17.86 23.54
C PHE A 22 0.83 -16.69 22.74
N GLU A 23 1.98 -16.18 23.17
CA GLU A 23 2.74 -15.23 22.35
C GLU A 23 3.78 -15.95 21.47
N GLU A 24 3.84 -15.50 20.22
CA GLU A 24 5.00 -15.66 19.37
C GLU A 24 6.00 -14.54 19.67
N VAL A 25 7.28 -14.89 19.69
CA VAL A 25 8.36 -13.95 19.95
C VAL A 25 9.35 -14.04 18.81
N LEU A 26 9.73 -12.89 18.28
CA LEU A 26 10.71 -12.77 17.21
C LEU A 26 11.78 -11.75 17.60
N VAL A 27 12.99 -11.94 17.09
CA VAL A 27 14.13 -11.04 17.32
C VAL A 27 14.66 -10.56 16.00
N SER A 28 14.94 -9.27 15.90
CA SER A 28 15.52 -8.69 14.70
C SER A 28 16.97 -9.13 14.48
N GLN A 29 17.45 -8.97 13.25
CA GLN A 29 18.88 -8.81 12.98
C GLN A 29 19.46 -7.63 13.77
N PRO A 30 20.78 -7.65 14.08
CA PRO A 30 21.41 -6.57 14.82
C PRO A 30 21.44 -5.27 14.01
N ALA A 31 21.21 -4.16 14.70
CA ALA A 31 21.38 -2.80 14.19
C ALA A 31 22.37 -2.03 15.08
N MET A 32 23.18 -1.17 14.46
CA MET A 32 24.22 -0.41 15.16
C MET A 32 23.71 0.99 15.53
N LEU A 33 23.92 1.37 16.79
CA LEU A 33 23.66 2.71 17.31
C LEU A 33 24.86 3.16 18.16
N GLN A 34 25.53 4.24 17.74
CA GLN A 34 26.68 4.82 18.45
C GLN A 34 27.81 3.81 18.75
N GLY A 35 28.07 2.87 17.83
CA GLY A 35 29.15 1.89 17.95
C GLY A 35 28.79 0.61 18.71
N SER A 36 27.59 0.52 19.30
CA SER A 36 27.09 -0.71 19.95
C SER A 36 26.00 -1.36 19.12
N LEU A 37 25.89 -2.69 19.24
CA LEU A 37 24.86 -3.47 18.56
C LEU A 37 23.63 -3.65 19.44
N TYR A 38 22.47 -3.60 18.80
CA TYR A 38 21.18 -3.78 19.45
C TYR A 38 20.29 -4.69 18.63
N ARG A 39 19.30 -5.29 19.29
CA ARG A 39 18.24 -6.10 18.67
C ARG A 39 16.88 -5.68 19.21
N GLU A 40 15.87 -5.68 18.33
CA GLU A 40 14.47 -5.50 18.71
C GLU A 40 13.80 -6.86 18.88
N VAL A 41 13.12 -7.03 20.01
CA VAL A 41 12.30 -8.19 20.33
C VAL A 41 10.84 -7.79 20.17
N VAL A 42 10.10 -8.55 19.36
CA VAL A 42 8.68 -8.30 19.07
C VAL A 42 7.86 -9.45 19.62
N PHE A 43 6.91 -9.12 20.50
CA PHE A 43 5.93 -10.06 21.05
C PHE A 43 4.63 -9.91 20.27
N LYS A 44 4.14 -11.00 19.68
CA LYS A 44 2.89 -11.06 18.91
C LYS A 44 1.94 -12.04 19.57
N LYS A 45 0.72 -11.61 19.93
CA LYS A 45 -0.31 -12.56 20.39
C LYS A 45 -0.71 -13.50 19.25
N LYS A 46 -0.75 -14.80 19.52
CA LYS A 46 -1.37 -15.78 18.61
C LYS A 46 -2.87 -15.74 18.84
N VAL A 47 -3.63 -15.21 17.88
CA VAL A 47 -5.09 -15.32 17.87
C VAL A 47 -5.49 -16.26 16.74
N LEU A 48 -6.40 -17.19 17.03
CA LEU A 48 -7.05 -18.05 16.04
C LEU A 48 -7.99 -17.18 15.18
N GLY A 49 -7.54 -16.76 14.00
CA GLY A 49 -8.35 -16.05 13.00
C GLY A 49 -7.70 -14.75 12.48
N ASN A 50 -7.89 -14.47 11.18
CA ASN A 50 -7.26 -13.37 10.43
C ASN A 50 -7.83 -11.96 10.72
N PHE A 51 -8.36 -11.69 11.92
CA PHE A 51 -9.00 -10.41 12.21
C PHE A 51 -8.18 -9.52 13.15
N ARG A 52 -7.72 -8.39 12.57
CA ARG A 52 -6.96 -7.26 13.13
C ARG A 52 -5.46 -7.49 13.31
N GLU A 53 -4.68 -6.44 13.03
CA GLU A 53 -3.26 -6.40 13.39
C GLU A 53 -3.13 -6.68 14.88
N ASN A 54 -2.43 -7.77 15.21
CA ASN A 54 -2.24 -8.17 16.60
C ASN A 54 -1.47 -7.06 17.34
N PRO A 55 -1.87 -6.71 18.58
CA PRO A 55 -1.09 -5.77 19.38
C PRO A 55 0.32 -6.34 19.55
N LYS A 56 1.30 -5.56 19.10
CA LYS A 56 2.72 -5.87 19.23
C LYS A 56 3.24 -5.15 20.46
N GLU A 57 3.94 -5.88 21.33
CA GLU A 57 4.72 -5.30 22.43
C GLU A 57 6.21 -5.44 22.09
N TYR A 58 7.03 -4.51 22.57
CA TYR A 58 8.43 -4.40 22.14
C TYR A 58 9.41 -4.41 23.31
N LEU A 59 10.61 -4.92 23.07
CA LEU A 59 11.74 -4.86 23.99
C LEU A 59 13.04 -4.73 23.19
N TYR A 60 14.07 -4.13 23.79
CA TYR A 60 15.37 -3.94 23.14
C TYR A 60 16.47 -4.62 23.96
N LEU A 61 17.36 -5.31 23.25
CA LEU A 61 18.53 -5.96 23.79
C LEU A 61 19.79 -5.30 23.25
N ASP A 62 20.82 -5.17 24.07
CA ASP A 62 22.17 -4.81 23.61
C ASP A 62 22.97 -6.03 23.13
N GLU A 63 24.25 -5.83 22.86
CA GLU A 63 25.20 -6.85 22.41
C GLU A 63 25.42 -7.98 23.42
N ASN A 64 25.22 -7.70 24.71
CA ASN A 64 25.36 -8.66 25.81
C ASN A 64 24.04 -9.34 26.18
N ASN A 65 22.97 -9.11 25.40
CA ASN A 65 21.59 -9.52 25.68
C ASN A 65 21.00 -8.87 26.95
N GLU A 66 21.49 -7.71 27.37
CA GLU A 66 20.90 -6.97 28.48
C GLU A 66 19.73 -6.10 28.01
N ILE A 67 18.73 -5.90 28.88
CA ILE A 67 17.55 -5.11 28.56
C ILE A 67 17.90 -3.62 28.54
N VAL A 68 17.65 -2.96 27.41
CA VAL A 68 17.85 -1.51 27.29
C VAL A 68 16.65 -0.77 27.87
N ASN A 69 16.85 -0.08 28.99
CA ASN A 69 15.81 0.69 29.68
C ASN A 69 15.97 2.22 29.53
N ASN A 70 17.09 2.72 28.99
CA ASN A 70 17.30 4.14 28.81
C ASN A 70 16.30 4.70 27.78
N LYS A 71 15.40 5.59 28.22
CA LYS A 71 14.32 6.14 27.39
C LYS A 71 14.82 6.81 26.09
N ASN A 72 15.93 7.54 26.13
CA ASN A 72 16.47 8.22 24.96
C ASN A 72 17.05 7.21 23.96
N THR A 73 17.77 6.20 24.46
CA THR A 73 18.28 5.10 23.63
C THR A 73 17.13 4.33 22.99
N VAL A 74 16.12 3.94 23.79
CA VAL A 74 14.93 3.22 23.31
C VAL A 74 14.18 4.01 22.23
N LEU A 75 14.06 5.33 22.36
CA LEU A 75 13.44 6.17 21.32
C LEU A 75 14.21 6.11 19.99
N ARG A 76 15.54 6.20 20.05
CA ARG A 76 16.40 6.10 18.85
C ARG A 76 16.35 4.71 18.23
N LEU A 77 16.39 3.66 19.06
CA LEU A 77 16.24 2.28 18.61
C LEU A 77 14.87 2.05 17.96
N GLY A 78 13.79 2.54 18.56
CA GLY A 78 12.45 2.43 17.98
C GLY A 78 12.35 3.02 16.58
N ARG A 79 12.98 4.19 16.36
CA ARG A 79 13.11 4.82 15.05
C ARG A 79 13.99 4.01 14.11
N LEU A 80 15.15 3.55 14.57
CA LEU A 80 16.12 2.80 13.78
C LEU A 80 15.51 1.49 13.26
N PHE A 81 14.89 0.70 14.14
CA PHE A 81 14.25 -0.57 13.79
C PHE A 81 13.00 -0.39 12.93
N PHE A 82 12.27 0.73 13.08
CA PHE A 82 11.19 1.06 12.14
C PHE A 82 11.72 1.21 10.71
N TYR A 83 12.81 1.96 10.51
CA TYR A 83 13.39 2.12 9.17
C TYR A 83 14.12 0.87 8.68
N MET A 84 14.72 0.09 9.58
CA MET A 84 15.28 -1.20 9.23
C MET A 84 14.21 -2.12 8.64
N ASP A 85 13.03 -2.20 9.28
CA ASP A 85 11.90 -2.94 8.76
C ASP A 85 11.41 -2.37 7.42
N ALA A 86 11.23 -1.04 7.34
CA ALA A 86 10.77 -0.39 6.13
C ALA A 86 11.72 -0.61 4.94
N PHE A 87 13.03 -0.65 5.15
CA PHE A 87 14.03 -0.73 4.07
C PHE A 87 14.51 -2.14 3.80
N LEU A 88 14.51 -3.04 4.78
CA LEU A 88 15.15 -4.36 4.62
C LEU A 88 14.15 -5.52 4.65
N SER A 89 12.90 -5.28 5.08
CA SER A 89 11.89 -6.34 5.09
C SER A 89 11.53 -6.78 3.67
N GLN A 90 11.46 -8.09 3.48
CA GLN A 90 10.96 -8.73 2.26
C GLN A 90 9.58 -9.38 2.48
N ASP A 91 8.89 -9.01 3.55
CA ASP A 91 7.52 -9.45 3.80
C ASP A 91 6.59 -8.92 2.69
N LYS A 92 5.47 -9.61 2.46
CA LYS A 92 4.55 -9.30 1.34
C LYS A 92 4.03 -7.87 1.33
N ASP A 93 3.97 -7.24 2.50
CA ASP A 93 3.44 -5.89 2.66
C ASP A 93 4.55 -4.82 2.74
N SER A 94 5.81 -5.20 2.51
CA SER A 94 6.94 -4.27 2.54
C SER A 94 6.98 -3.38 1.29
N ILE A 95 7.65 -2.22 1.40
CA ILE A 95 7.83 -1.32 0.26
C ILE A 95 8.59 -1.98 -0.88
N ILE A 96 9.54 -2.87 -0.57
CA ILE A 96 10.30 -3.62 -1.58
C ILE A 96 9.39 -4.62 -2.29
N ALA A 97 8.48 -5.28 -1.56
CA ALA A 97 7.53 -6.22 -2.17
C ALA A 97 6.53 -5.53 -3.12
N ALA A 98 6.38 -4.20 -3.03
CA ALA A 98 5.59 -3.42 -3.98
C ALA A 98 6.27 -3.25 -5.35
N LEU A 99 7.58 -3.55 -5.46
CA LEU A 99 8.29 -3.53 -6.74
C LEU A 99 7.79 -4.65 -7.65
N GLN A 100 7.45 -4.30 -8.88
CA GLN A 100 6.88 -5.21 -9.85
C GLN A 100 7.84 -5.52 -10.99
N ARG A 101 7.73 -6.76 -11.49
CA ARG A 101 8.41 -7.17 -12.72
C ARG A 101 7.71 -6.57 -13.93
N ASP A 102 8.43 -6.43 -15.04
CA ASP A 102 7.89 -5.79 -16.24
C ASP A 102 6.65 -6.52 -16.80
N GLY A 103 6.59 -7.85 -16.68
CA GLY A 103 5.38 -8.63 -17.02
C GLY A 103 4.16 -8.30 -16.16
N ASP A 104 4.35 -7.99 -14.87
CA ASP A 104 3.25 -7.58 -13.98
C ASP A 104 2.78 -6.15 -14.28
N LEU A 105 3.70 -5.27 -14.67
CA LEU A 105 3.37 -3.94 -15.16
C LEU A 105 2.54 -4.02 -16.44
N GLN A 106 2.99 -4.81 -17.42
CA GLN A 106 2.27 -5.01 -18.68
C GLN A 106 0.88 -5.60 -18.45
N LYS A 107 0.76 -6.62 -17.59
CA LYS A 107 -0.52 -7.22 -17.22
C LYS A 107 -1.47 -6.18 -16.62
N THR A 108 -0.96 -5.31 -15.74
CA THR A 108 -1.78 -4.24 -15.17
C THR A 108 -2.23 -3.24 -16.24
N SER A 109 -1.32 -2.79 -17.11
CA SER A 109 -1.67 -1.87 -18.19
C SER A 109 -2.78 -2.45 -19.07
N ASN A 110 -2.68 -3.75 -19.41
CA ASN A 110 -3.74 -4.47 -20.12
C ASN A 110 -5.05 -4.51 -19.31
N ASP A 111 -5.00 -4.76 -17.99
CA ASP A 111 -6.20 -4.71 -17.14
C ASP A 111 -6.87 -3.32 -17.13
N PHE A 112 -6.09 -2.24 -17.22
CA PHE A 112 -6.62 -0.87 -17.37
C PHE A 112 -7.19 -0.62 -18.76
N GLU A 113 -6.55 -1.07 -19.83
CA GLU A 113 -7.09 -1.00 -21.19
C GLU A 113 -8.41 -1.75 -21.34
N GLN A 114 -8.50 -2.96 -20.76
CA GLN A 114 -9.76 -3.73 -20.70
C GLN A 114 -10.84 -2.97 -19.92
N SER A 115 -10.45 -2.31 -18.82
CA SER A 115 -11.38 -1.48 -18.03
C SER A 115 -11.86 -0.25 -18.82
N ILE A 116 -10.99 0.38 -19.61
CA ILE A 116 -11.33 1.50 -20.50
C ILE A 116 -12.29 1.05 -21.60
N PHE A 117 -12.01 -0.07 -22.27
CA PHE A 117 -12.92 -0.64 -23.26
C PHE A 117 -14.30 -0.95 -22.66
N ALA A 118 -14.34 -1.45 -21.42
CA ALA A 118 -15.59 -1.67 -20.70
C ALA A 118 -16.36 -0.37 -20.39
N LEU A 119 -15.67 0.76 -20.14
CA LEU A 119 -16.31 2.08 -19.99
C LEU A 119 -17.01 2.50 -21.28
N GLU A 120 -16.38 2.28 -22.44
CA GLU A 120 -17.00 2.54 -23.75
C GLU A 120 -18.26 1.69 -23.96
N LEU A 121 -18.19 0.39 -23.61
CA LEU A 121 -19.33 -0.53 -23.72
C LEU A 121 -20.53 -0.06 -22.89
N ILE A 122 -20.32 0.33 -21.63
CA ILE A 122 -21.43 0.81 -20.79
C ILE A 122 -21.97 2.15 -21.31
N ASN A 123 -21.11 3.03 -21.81
CA ASN A 123 -21.51 4.34 -22.33
C ASN A 123 -22.36 4.18 -23.61
N LYS A 124 -21.89 3.37 -24.57
CA LYS A 124 -22.61 3.06 -25.82
C LYS A 124 -23.97 2.42 -25.55
N LYS A 125 -24.03 1.51 -24.59
CA LYS A 125 -25.28 0.83 -24.22
C LYS A 125 -26.30 1.77 -23.58
N GLU A 126 -25.86 2.80 -22.84
CA GLU A 126 -26.77 3.78 -22.26
C GLU A 126 -27.19 4.85 -23.28
N LYS A 127 -26.32 5.24 -24.23
CA LYS A 127 -26.71 6.07 -25.38
C LYS A 127 -27.84 5.42 -26.18
N SER A 128 -27.69 4.15 -26.58
CA SER A 128 -28.72 3.46 -27.38
C SER A 128 -30.08 3.31 -26.68
N LYS A 129 -30.11 3.23 -25.34
CA LYS A 129 -31.36 3.26 -24.56
C LYS A 129 -32.02 4.64 -24.51
N LYS A 130 -31.23 5.72 -24.54
CA LYS A 130 -31.76 7.09 -24.59
C LYS A 130 -32.35 7.35 -25.98
N ASP A 131 -31.63 6.98 -27.04
CA ASP A 131 -32.06 7.18 -28.43
C ASP A 131 -33.34 6.41 -28.75
N SER A 132 -33.44 5.14 -28.32
CA SER A 132 -34.66 4.33 -28.48
C SER A 132 -35.88 4.82 -27.69
N LYS A 133 -35.70 5.69 -26.69
CA LYS A 133 -36.80 6.34 -25.96
C LYS A 133 -37.26 7.65 -26.61
N PHE A 134 -36.39 8.33 -27.36
CA PHE A 134 -36.71 9.59 -28.04
C PHE A 134 -37.59 9.38 -29.29
N ASP A 135 -37.61 8.16 -29.85
CA ASP A 135 -38.23 7.87 -31.15
C ASP A 135 -39.70 7.39 -31.10
N LYS A 136 -40.46 7.79 -30.05
CA LYS A 136 -41.91 7.52 -30.00
C LYS A 136 -42.80 8.75 -30.09
N ASN A 137 -42.27 9.99 -30.03
CA ASN A 137 -43.16 11.16 -30.01
C ASN A 137 -42.63 12.52 -30.54
N LYS A 138 -41.44 12.67 -31.15
CA LYS A 138 -41.06 13.98 -31.74
C LYS A 138 -39.97 13.91 -32.82
N LYS A 139 -40.31 14.34 -34.04
CA LYS A 139 -39.36 14.79 -35.07
C LYS A 139 -38.67 16.05 -34.57
N GLN A 140 -37.49 15.94 -33.96
CA GLN A 140 -36.49 17.02 -33.95
C GLN A 140 -35.12 16.41 -33.65
N VAL A 141 -34.30 16.33 -34.70
CA VAL A 141 -32.89 15.93 -34.62
C VAL A 141 -32.12 17.10 -34.01
N LYS A 142 -31.79 17.02 -32.71
CA LYS A 142 -30.72 17.84 -32.15
C LYS A 142 -29.38 17.22 -32.57
N LYS A 143 -28.47 18.03 -33.11
CA LYS A 143 -27.06 17.68 -33.24
C LYS A 143 -26.57 17.29 -31.84
N VAL A 144 -26.20 16.02 -31.69
CA VAL A 144 -25.59 15.51 -30.47
C VAL A 144 -24.12 15.90 -30.55
N ASP A 145 -23.71 16.85 -29.72
CA ASP A 145 -22.29 17.17 -29.57
C ASP A 145 -21.55 15.91 -29.10
N GLU A 146 -20.47 15.56 -29.79
CA GLU A 146 -19.76 14.28 -29.67
C GLU A 146 -19.16 14.02 -28.27
N GLU A 147 -19.15 15.02 -27.39
CA GLU A 147 -18.56 14.95 -26.05
C GLU A 147 -19.51 14.53 -24.92
N GLU A 148 -20.84 14.52 -25.12
CA GLU A 148 -21.74 14.17 -24.00
C GLU A 148 -21.71 12.65 -23.73
N THR A 149 -21.10 12.26 -22.60
CA THR A 149 -21.13 10.88 -22.12
C THR A 149 -22.53 10.55 -21.58
N ALA A 150 -23.10 9.41 -21.96
CA ALA A 150 -24.42 9.00 -21.46
C ALA A 150 -24.38 8.58 -19.98
N VAL A 151 -23.20 8.22 -19.49
CA VAL A 151 -22.93 7.86 -18.10
C VAL A 151 -21.96 8.89 -17.52
N LYS A 152 -22.42 9.60 -16.48
CA LYS A 152 -21.62 10.59 -15.76
C LYS A 152 -20.35 9.93 -15.19
N GLY A 153 -19.21 10.62 -15.26
CA GLY A 153 -17.96 10.13 -14.69
C GLY A 153 -17.15 9.21 -15.61
N VAL A 154 -17.68 8.79 -16.76
CA VAL A 154 -16.96 7.86 -17.66
C VAL A 154 -15.63 8.45 -18.12
N LYS A 155 -15.63 9.70 -18.58
CA LYS A 155 -14.41 10.32 -19.10
C LYS A 155 -13.40 10.60 -17.99
N GLU A 156 -13.91 10.97 -16.81
CA GLU A 156 -13.11 11.20 -15.62
C GLU A 156 -12.42 9.93 -15.15
N VAL A 157 -13.14 8.81 -15.09
CA VAL A 157 -12.56 7.51 -14.72
C VAL A 157 -11.63 6.97 -15.80
N GLU A 158 -11.95 7.13 -17.08
CA GLU A 158 -11.04 6.81 -18.18
C GLU A 158 -9.70 7.56 -18.02
N ASN A 159 -9.76 8.88 -17.81
CA ASN A 159 -8.58 9.72 -17.56
C ASN A 159 -7.78 9.25 -16.33
N THR A 160 -8.46 8.84 -15.25
CA THR A 160 -7.79 8.24 -14.07
C THR A 160 -7.05 6.97 -14.45
N LEU A 161 -7.67 6.04 -15.19
CA LEU A 161 -7.05 4.77 -15.58
C LEU A 161 -5.82 5.00 -16.48
N THR A 162 -5.92 5.90 -17.46
CA THR A 162 -4.79 6.25 -18.34
C THR A 162 -3.61 6.82 -17.56
N LYS A 163 -3.87 7.75 -16.64
CA LYS A 163 -2.82 8.37 -15.82
C LYS A 163 -2.20 7.39 -14.82
N LEU A 164 -2.98 6.43 -14.31
CA LEU A 164 -2.48 5.41 -13.39
C LEU A 164 -1.45 4.48 -14.04
N SER A 165 -1.57 4.16 -15.33
CA SER A 165 -0.55 3.38 -16.05
C SER A 165 0.81 4.06 -16.00
N ALA A 166 0.88 5.34 -16.36
CA ALA A 166 2.12 6.12 -16.34
C ALA A 166 2.69 6.27 -14.92
N LEU A 167 1.82 6.55 -13.95
CA LEU A 167 2.24 6.68 -12.55
C LEU A 167 2.80 5.38 -11.98
N ARG A 168 2.29 4.23 -12.43
CA ARG A 168 2.77 2.92 -11.99
C ARG A 168 4.17 2.63 -12.50
N ILE A 169 4.48 3.00 -13.74
CA ILE A 169 5.84 2.92 -14.30
C ILE A 169 6.79 3.78 -13.46
N LYS A 170 6.43 5.06 -13.24
CA LYS A 170 7.19 5.99 -12.40
C LYS A 170 7.41 5.45 -10.98
N THR A 171 6.38 4.86 -10.36
CA THR A 171 6.49 4.25 -9.03
C THR A 171 7.51 3.12 -9.04
N ASN A 172 7.48 2.25 -10.06
CA ASN A 172 8.39 1.13 -10.18
C ASN A 172 9.84 1.60 -10.35
N GLU A 173 10.07 2.65 -11.14
CA GLU A 173 11.40 3.28 -11.29
C GLU A 173 11.93 3.79 -9.95
N LYS A 174 11.11 4.51 -9.18
CA LYS A 174 11.51 5.02 -7.85
C LYS A 174 11.80 3.89 -6.85
N LEU A 175 11.06 2.80 -6.90
CA LEU A 175 11.33 1.62 -6.09
C LEU A 175 12.62 0.90 -6.51
N LYS A 176 12.93 0.82 -7.82
CA LYS A 176 14.22 0.29 -8.31
C LYS A 176 15.38 1.13 -7.78
N MET A 177 15.31 2.45 -7.91
CA MET A 177 16.34 3.36 -7.38
C MET A 177 16.54 3.21 -5.86
N LEU A 178 15.44 3.09 -5.10
CA LEU A 178 15.53 2.84 -3.66
C LEU A 178 16.20 1.50 -3.36
N LEU A 179 15.84 0.44 -4.08
CA LEU A 179 16.41 -0.89 -3.87
C LEU A 179 17.91 -0.94 -4.21
N GLU A 180 18.30 -0.35 -5.34
CA GLU A 180 19.71 -0.21 -5.73
C GLU A 180 20.49 0.50 -4.62
N LYS A 181 19.96 1.60 -4.09
CA LYS A 181 20.59 2.33 -3.00
C LYS A 181 20.67 1.53 -1.70
N ILE A 182 19.65 0.74 -1.37
CA ILE A 182 19.67 -0.16 -0.22
C ILE A 182 20.81 -1.17 -0.34
N GLU A 183 20.99 -1.78 -1.51
CA GLU A 183 22.08 -2.75 -1.73
C GLU A 183 23.46 -2.09 -1.68
N GLU A 184 23.64 -0.90 -2.27
CA GLU A 184 24.90 -0.14 -2.12
C GLU A 184 25.25 0.16 -0.66
N GLU A 185 24.26 0.57 0.15
CA GLU A 185 24.52 0.91 1.55
C GLU A 185 24.77 -0.34 2.40
N LYS A 186 24.19 -1.50 2.05
CA LYS A 186 24.53 -2.78 2.69
C LYS A 186 25.97 -3.21 2.42
N GLU A 187 26.52 -2.93 1.23
CA GLU A 187 27.92 -3.24 0.92
C GLU A 187 28.90 -2.37 1.71
N LYS A 188 28.51 -1.14 2.03
CA LYS A 188 29.35 -0.17 2.76
C LYS A 188 29.28 -0.32 4.28
N ASN A 189 28.20 -0.90 4.80
CA ASN A 189 27.92 -0.95 6.23
C ASN A 189 27.70 -2.40 6.67
N GLU A 190 28.49 -2.86 7.64
CA GLU A 190 28.33 -4.20 8.22
C GLU A 190 26.95 -4.40 8.87
N HIS A 191 26.41 -3.34 9.49
CA HIS A 191 25.13 -3.35 10.16
C HIS A 191 24.28 -2.13 9.79
N PHE A 192 22.96 -2.32 9.81
CA PHE A 192 22.01 -1.23 9.63
C PHE A 192 22.15 -0.18 10.73
N ASN A 193 22.22 1.10 10.35
CA ASN A 193 22.55 2.19 11.27
C ASN A 193 21.87 3.51 10.87
N GLU A 194 22.05 4.56 11.68
CA GLU A 194 21.42 5.86 11.43
C GLU A 194 21.91 6.56 10.16
N LEU A 195 23.16 6.36 9.74
CA LEU A 195 23.68 6.92 8.49
C LEU A 195 22.97 6.32 7.27
N MET A 196 22.74 5.00 7.29
CA MET A 196 21.92 4.36 6.24
C MET A 196 20.52 4.96 6.19
N VAL A 197 19.90 5.25 7.34
CA VAL A 197 18.59 5.91 7.37
C VAL A 197 18.62 7.27 6.70
N GLU A 198 19.64 8.08 6.97
CA GLU A 198 19.81 9.41 6.38
C GLU A 198 20.01 9.34 4.87
N VAL A 199 20.85 8.42 4.39
CA VAL A 199 21.16 8.24 2.97
C VAL A 199 19.94 7.71 2.19
N LEU A 200 19.16 6.80 2.77
CA LEU A 200 18.01 6.17 2.11
C LEU A 200 16.74 7.03 2.14
N MET A 201 16.63 7.97 3.08
CA MET A 201 15.42 8.77 3.28
C MET A 201 14.93 9.52 2.03
N PRO A 202 15.79 10.17 1.21
CA PRO A 202 15.32 10.85 0.01
C PRO A 202 14.64 9.91 -0.98
N TYR A 203 15.24 8.75 -1.25
CA TYR A 203 14.68 7.73 -2.15
C TYR A 203 13.36 7.14 -1.63
N TYR A 204 13.31 6.88 -0.32
CA TYR A 204 12.09 6.44 0.34
C TYR A 204 10.96 7.47 0.22
N ARG A 205 11.26 8.76 0.40
CA ARG A 205 10.29 9.84 0.24
C ARG A 205 9.77 9.93 -1.19
N GLU A 206 10.64 9.81 -2.19
CA GLU A 206 10.21 9.81 -3.60
C GLU A 206 9.24 8.67 -3.92
N ALA A 207 9.52 7.45 -3.45
CA ALA A 207 8.61 6.32 -3.60
C ALA A 207 7.27 6.57 -2.89
N MET A 208 7.30 7.13 -1.67
CA MET A 208 6.09 7.49 -0.93
C MET A 208 5.28 8.59 -1.61
N VAL A 209 5.91 9.57 -2.26
CA VAL A 209 5.21 10.61 -3.03
C VAL A 209 4.43 10.00 -4.20
N CYS A 210 4.98 9.02 -4.91
CA CYS A 210 4.24 8.33 -5.97
C CYS A 210 2.98 7.63 -5.44
N ASN A 211 3.05 7.02 -4.25
CA ASN A 211 1.86 6.43 -3.62
C ASN A 211 0.80 7.49 -3.26
N TYR A 212 1.23 8.67 -2.79
CA TYR A 212 0.32 9.79 -2.55
C TYR A 212 -0.33 10.29 -3.84
N GLU A 213 0.45 10.50 -4.91
CA GLU A 213 -0.08 10.89 -6.24
C GLU A 213 -1.15 9.90 -6.72
N LYS A 214 -0.95 8.59 -6.47
CA LYS A 214 -1.90 7.54 -6.83
C LYS A 214 -3.21 7.67 -6.05
N ILE A 215 -3.13 7.82 -4.74
CA ILE A 215 -4.30 7.97 -3.87
C ILE A 215 -5.08 9.23 -4.26
N GLN A 216 -4.39 10.34 -4.49
CA GLN A 216 -5.01 11.60 -4.92
C GLN A 216 -5.73 11.45 -6.26
N LEU A 217 -5.05 10.88 -7.27
CA LEU A 217 -5.61 10.66 -8.60
C LEU A 217 -6.87 9.78 -8.59
N ILE A 218 -6.94 8.81 -7.69
CA ILE A 218 -8.13 7.97 -7.48
C ILE A 218 -9.21 8.72 -6.69
N SER A 219 -8.84 9.50 -5.68
CA SER A 219 -9.82 10.17 -4.81
C SER A 219 -10.70 11.19 -5.52
N ILE A 220 -10.16 11.90 -6.51
CA ILE A 220 -10.85 12.98 -7.25
C ILE A 220 -12.16 12.51 -7.89
N ASN A 221 -12.23 11.24 -8.29
CA ASN A 221 -13.37 10.67 -9.03
C ASN A 221 -14.16 9.65 -8.21
N SER A 222 -14.02 9.68 -6.89
CA SER A 222 -14.59 8.70 -5.96
C SER A 222 -16.12 8.57 -6.06
N ASP A 223 -16.82 9.68 -6.31
CA ASP A 223 -18.28 9.72 -6.46
C ASP A 223 -18.82 8.87 -7.62
N TYR A 224 -17.98 8.56 -8.61
CA TYR A 224 -18.40 7.84 -9.82
C TYR A 224 -18.25 6.32 -9.71
N TYR A 225 -17.38 5.82 -8.83
CA TYR A 225 -16.96 4.42 -8.83
C TYR A 225 -18.10 3.43 -8.56
N ASN A 226 -18.98 3.73 -7.60
CA ASN A 226 -20.09 2.83 -7.27
C ASN A 226 -21.10 2.72 -8.42
N ASP A 227 -21.44 3.83 -9.08
CA ASP A 227 -22.38 3.80 -10.21
C ASP A 227 -21.80 3.05 -11.41
N ILE A 228 -20.54 3.36 -11.78
CA ILE A 228 -19.83 2.67 -12.86
C ILE A 228 -19.72 1.17 -12.58
N LYS A 229 -19.36 0.78 -11.35
CA LYS A 229 -19.29 -0.62 -10.90
C LYS A 229 -20.62 -1.37 -11.05
N LYS A 230 -21.74 -0.74 -10.64
CA LYS A 230 -23.09 -1.30 -10.77
C LYS A 230 -23.50 -1.43 -12.24
N ARG A 231 -23.18 -0.44 -13.07
CA ARG A 231 -23.45 -0.47 -14.52
C ARG A 231 -22.63 -1.55 -15.23
N ALA A 232 -21.37 -1.72 -14.86
CA ALA A 232 -20.52 -2.79 -15.37
C ALA A 232 -21.11 -4.17 -15.06
N ASP A 233 -21.56 -4.42 -13.82
CA ASP A 233 -22.19 -5.70 -13.46
C ASP A 233 -23.52 -5.94 -14.21
N LYS A 234 -24.35 -4.90 -14.34
CA LYS A 234 -25.60 -4.98 -15.11
C LYS A 234 -25.35 -5.24 -16.60
N ALA A 235 -24.33 -4.61 -17.18
CA ALA A 235 -23.93 -4.86 -18.56
C ALA A 235 -23.38 -6.28 -18.72
N LYS A 236 -22.53 -6.75 -17.80
CA LYS A 236 -21.96 -8.10 -17.81
C LYS A 236 -23.05 -9.16 -17.83
N LYS A 237 -24.01 -9.10 -16.90
CA LYS A 237 -25.16 -10.02 -16.83
C LYS A 237 -25.93 -10.11 -18.15
N SER A 238 -26.12 -8.99 -18.84
CA SER A 238 -26.82 -8.99 -20.14
C SER A 238 -26.03 -9.64 -21.28
N TYR A 239 -24.70 -9.59 -21.24
CA TYR A 239 -23.85 -10.23 -22.24
C TYR A 239 -23.62 -11.71 -21.93
N THR A 240 -23.59 -12.10 -20.65
CA THR A 240 -23.59 -13.51 -20.24
C THR A 240 -24.81 -14.24 -20.76
N LEU A 241 -26.00 -13.64 -20.67
CA LEU A 241 -27.23 -14.20 -21.24
C LEU A 241 -27.19 -14.36 -22.78
N ARG A 242 -26.28 -13.65 -23.45
CA ARG A 242 -26.06 -13.71 -24.90
C ARG A 242 -24.80 -14.50 -25.28
N PHE A 243 -24.17 -15.19 -24.33
CA PHE A 243 -22.93 -15.95 -24.50
C PHE A 243 -21.77 -15.14 -25.13
N ASN A 244 -21.73 -13.82 -24.93
CA ASN A 244 -20.68 -12.96 -25.51
C ASN A 244 -19.52 -12.80 -24.53
N THR A 245 -18.59 -13.76 -24.56
CA THR A 245 -17.42 -13.80 -23.67
C THR A 245 -16.46 -12.63 -23.87
N ARG A 246 -16.34 -12.14 -25.11
CA ARG A 246 -15.47 -11.00 -25.49
C ARG A 246 -15.78 -9.72 -24.70
N ASN A 247 -17.03 -9.52 -24.30
CA ASN A 247 -17.43 -8.33 -23.54
C ASN A 247 -17.49 -8.59 -22.03
N THR A 248 -17.68 -9.84 -21.59
CA THR A 248 -17.87 -10.15 -20.16
C THR A 248 -16.59 -9.98 -19.34
N GLU A 249 -15.44 -10.33 -19.89
CA GLU A 249 -14.15 -10.18 -19.20
C GLU A 249 -13.78 -8.70 -18.96
N PRO A 250 -13.80 -7.82 -19.98
CA PRO A 250 -13.56 -6.39 -19.75
C PRO A 250 -14.49 -5.79 -18.70
N LEU A 251 -15.79 -6.12 -18.73
CA LEU A 251 -16.77 -5.63 -17.76
C LEU A 251 -16.52 -6.15 -16.35
N MET A 252 -16.02 -7.38 -16.23
CA MET A 252 -15.59 -7.95 -14.95
C MET A 252 -14.36 -7.22 -14.41
N LYS A 253 -13.37 -6.92 -15.27
CA LYS A 253 -12.18 -6.15 -14.89
C LYS A 253 -12.56 -4.76 -14.39
N LEU A 254 -13.40 -4.03 -15.12
CA LEU A 254 -13.89 -2.73 -14.69
C LEU A 254 -14.60 -2.81 -13.32
N HIS A 255 -15.46 -3.81 -13.11
CA HIS A 255 -16.13 -4.01 -11.82
C HIS A 255 -15.12 -4.20 -10.67
N TYR A 256 -14.11 -5.06 -10.85
CA TYR A 256 -13.06 -5.28 -9.85
C TYR A 256 -12.22 -4.03 -9.62
N THR A 257 -11.83 -3.32 -10.67
CA THR A 257 -11.02 -2.10 -10.57
C THR A 257 -11.74 -1.02 -9.77
N MET A 258 -13.03 -0.78 -10.03
CA MET A 258 -13.82 0.17 -9.25
C MET A 258 -13.96 -0.26 -7.79
N GLY A 259 -14.20 -1.55 -7.54
CA GLY A 259 -14.25 -2.09 -6.17
C GLY A 259 -12.91 -1.98 -5.42
N TYR A 260 -11.79 -2.15 -6.13
CA TYR A 260 -10.45 -1.92 -5.59
C TYR A 260 -10.25 -0.45 -5.22
N PHE A 261 -10.65 0.50 -6.07
CA PHE A 261 -10.55 1.94 -5.75
C PHE A 261 -11.39 2.33 -4.53
N GLU A 262 -12.63 1.83 -4.42
CA GLU A 262 -13.47 2.05 -3.23
C GLU A 262 -12.81 1.52 -1.94
N ASN A 263 -12.23 0.31 -2.00
CA ASN A 263 -11.54 -0.27 -0.85
C ASN A 263 -10.25 0.48 -0.51
N LEU A 264 -9.50 0.92 -1.52
CA LEU A 264 -8.28 1.72 -1.34
C LEU A 264 -8.61 3.04 -0.62
N LEU A 265 -9.64 3.76 -1.06
CA LEU A 265 -10.06 5.01 -0.44
C LEU A 265 -10.61 4.81 0.97
N ARG A 266 -11.23 3.66 1.27
CA ARG A 266 -11.63 3.32 2.64
C ARG A 266 -10.41 3.14 3.56
N SER A 267 -9.38 2.44 3.08
CA SER A 267 -8.16 2.21 3.87
C SER A 267 -7.28 3.45 3.98
N TYR A 268 -7.25 4.31 2.96
CA TYR A 268 -6.37 5.47 2.87
C TYR A 268 -7.12 6.82 2.89
N GLY A 269 -8.34 6.86 3.44
CA GLY A 269 -9.19 8.05 3.44
C GLY A 269 -8.52 9.28 4.07
N ASN A 270 -7.75 9.07 5.15
CA ASN A 270 -6.96 10.13 5.76
C ASN A 270 -5.96 10.74 4.76
N ILE A 271 -5.26 9.92 3.99
CA ILE A 271 -4.29 10.39 2.98
C ILE A 271 -5.00 11.10 1.83
N ALA A 272 -6.17 10.61 1.41
CA ALA A 272 -6.97 11.25 0.37
C ALA A 272 -7.35 12.70 0.72
N SER A 273 -7.60 12.98 2.01
CA SER A 273 -7.90 14.34 2.50
C SER A 273 -6.67 15.26 2.73
N MET A 274 -5.45 14.72 2.66
CA MET A 274 -4.24 15.50 2.91
C MET A 274 -3.80 16.27 1.68
N ASN A 275 -3.30 17.49 1.89
CA ASN A 275 -2.46 18.16 0.89
C ASN A 275 -1.02 17.60 0.92
N TYR A 276 -0.24 17.97 -0.09
CA TYR A 276 1.13 17.47 -0.28
C TYR A 276 2.04 17.73 0.93
N ASN A 277 1.98 18.92 1.53
CA ASN A 277 2.81 19.29 2.67
C ASN A 277 2.41 18.52 3.93
N GLN A 278 1.11 18.30 4.15
CA GLN A 278 0.62 17.46 5.24
C GLN A 278 1.11 16.02 5.09
N TYR A 279 1.02 15.46 3.88
CA TYR A 279 1.51 14.13 3.60
C TYR A 279 3.01 13.99 3.82
N LEU A 280 3.82 14.90 3.28
CA LEU A 280 5.27 14.88 3.47
C LEU A 280 5.67 14.97 4.95
N LYS A 281 4.91 15.73 5.75
CA LYS A 281 5.13 15.81 7.19
C LYS A 281 4.84 14.46 7.87
N VAL A 282 3.82 13.73 7.44
CA VAL A 282 3.54 12.36 7.93
C VAL A 282 4.67 11.40 7.57
N VAL A 283 5.12 11.40 6.30
CA VAL A 283 6.23 10.54 5.86
C VAL A 283 7.52 10.86 6.61
N THR A 284 7.84 12.14 6.78
CA THR A 284 9.06 12.59 7.47
C THR A 284 9.04 12.24 8.96
N ASN A 285 7.88 12.33 9.59
CA ASN A 285 7.73 12.04 11.02
C ASN A 285 7.36 10.57 11.32
N SER A 286 7.30 9.69 10.30
CA SER A 286 6.87 8.30 10.49
C SER A 286 7.76 7.56 11.48
N GLY A 287 9.08 7.75 11.41
CA GLY A 287 10.03 7.14 12.35
C GLY A 287 9.87 7.64 13.78
N LYS A 288 9.62 8.94 13.95
CA LYS A 288 9.33 9.52 15.28
C LYS A 288 8.03 8.96 15.86
N THR A 289 6.96 8.99 15.06
CA THR A 289 5.62 8.52 15.46
C THR A 289 5.65 7.04 15.83
N ASN A 290 6.34 6.21 15.04
CA ASN A 290 6.50 4.79 15.35
C ASN A 290 7.36 4.56 16.60
N ALA A 291 8.42 5.33 16.80
CA ALA A 291 9.23 5.23 18.00
C ALA A 291 8.42 5.57 19.27
N GLU A 292 7.62 6.64 19.22
CA GLU A 292 6.71 7.03 20.31
C GLU A 292 5.66 5.93 20.60
N TYR A 293 5.08 5.35 19.55
CA TYR A 293 4.19 4.19 19.69
C TYR A 293 4.90 3.01 20.36
N LYS A 294 6.07 2.59 19.85
CA LYS A 294 6.83 1.45 20.41
C LYS A 294 7.19 1.65 21.89
N ILE A 295 7.48 2.89 22.30
CA ILE A 295 7.66 3.23 23.72
C ILE A 295 6.38 3.02 24.53
N SER A 296 5.23 3.46 23.99
CA SER A 296 3.94 3.33 24.69
C SER A 296 3.51 1.88 24.93
N VAL A 297 4.06 0.93 24.16
CA VAL A 297 3.78 -0.50 24.22
C VAL A 297 5.01 -1.34 24.56
N LEU A 298 5.97 -0.77 25.31
CA LEU A 298 7.11 -1.54 25.82
C LEU A 298 6.63 -2.70 26.70
N LYS A 299 7.29 -3.84 26.53
CA LYS A 299 6.98 -5.07 27.23
C LYS A 299 7.42 -4.96 28.69
N ASN A 300 6.48 -5.18 29.60
CA ASN A 300 6.78 -5.34 31.03
C ASN A 300 7.03 -6.81 31.36
N LYS A 301 7.81 -7.06 32.43
CA LYS A 301 7.94 -8.40 33.01
C LYS A 301 6.55 -8.93 33.39
N VAL A 302 6.35 -10.22 33.17
CA VAL A 302 5.16 -10.94 33.66
C VAL A 302 5.27 -10.99 35.18
N GLN A 303 4.24 -10.51 35.87
CA GLN A 303 4.11 -10.60 37.32
C GLN A 303 3.77 -12.04 37.74
#